data_AF-A0AAP4F0Y3-F1
#
_entry.id   AF-A0AAP4F0Y3-F1
#
_cell.length_a   1.000
_cell.length_b   1.000
_cell.length_c   1.000
_cell.angle_alpha   90.00
_cell.angle_beta   90.00
_cell.angle_gamma   90.00
#
_symmetry.space_group_name_H-M   'P 1'
#
loop_
_entity.id
_entity.type
_entity.pdbx_description
1 polymer ?
#
loop_
_entity_poly.entity_id
_entity_poly.type
_entity_poly.pdbx_seq_one_letter_code
_entity_poly.pdbx_strand_id
1 'polypeptide(L)'
;MEILFSEQQKGILGISGHAGVGHVHSHSGFVQDDSAGLTAAAFILKKALPVDTAISHVQVSIEEGTITVYTNGGGEAKASPRRGIAPYEKELLETRAPGLDAAFSQNAAVRVFGRVYGQGVCEAASCFQGACALAVLDTFVKAAPERFHVSPPAKKGYLDKAITTVLDVDGIPMALMLLVNFTEGGIGPAEDYEGNVPWDFKEPVMKAVGLDTVPTIILESKAYIPALAPELTENKLMLRAEEGIDNLPLAEALLGTADKLGIPCCLKTNAMPLVSGSLAKATAAYADRLIALAEKLKTADDCLEKVTITADLASLISQDAGGVTFMGNTVNDQMRGAGIIPGSGAILSMIVTTDYKDYVKIPMLTEEDASWYVSVVLEGMKRYHGSM
;
A
#
# COMPACT_ATOMS: atom_id res chain seq x y z
N MET A 1 -16.91 12.11 -17.68
CA MET A 1 -17.17 11.56 -16.36
C MET A 1 -17.08 12.70 -15.38
N GLU A 2 -18.21 13.01 -14.75
CA GLU A 2 -18.31 13.96 -13.67
C GLU A 2 -18.10 13.21 -12.35
N ILE A 3 -17.26 13.75 -11.47
CA ILE A 3 -17.00 13.18 -10.14
C ILE A 3 -17.09 14.29 -9.13
N LEU A 4 -18.02 14.14 -8.19
CA LEU A 4 -18.31 15.13 -7.15
C LEU A 4 -18.41 14.42 -5.79
N PHE A 5 -18.47 15.20 -4.71
CA PHE A 5 -18.95 14.64 -3.45
C PHE A 5 -20.42 14.26 -3.57
N SER A 6 -20.75 13.08 -3.07
CA SER A 6 -22.13 12.61 -3.05
C SER A 6 -22.93 13.31 -1.95
N GLU A 7 -24.21 13.55 -2.23
CA GLU A 7 -25.19 13.92 -1.21
C GLU A 7 -25.72 12.68 -0.46
N GLN A 8 -25.47 11.47 -0.99
CA GLN A 8 -25.72 10.22 -0.29
C GLN A 8 -24.66 10.00 0.78
N GLN A 9 -25.11 9.59 1.96
CA GLN A 9 -24.22 9.27 3.08
C GLN A 9 -23.49 7.93 2.89
N LYS A 10 -24.04 7.04 2.05
CA LYS A 10 -23.48 5.71 1.81
C LYS A 10 -23.31 5.45 0.32
N GLY A 11 -22.24 4.74 -0.02
CA GLY A 11 -22.05 4.18 -1.34
C GLY A 11 -22.90 2.92 -1.55
N ILE A 12 -23.12 2.58 -2.81
CA ILE A 12 -23.63 1.26 -3.23
C ILE A 12 -22.52 0.38 -3.83
N LEU A 13 -21.35 0.97 -4.02
CA LEU A 13 -20.11 0.37 -4.48
C LEU A 13 -18.95 0.95 -3.66
N GLY A 14 -17.88 0.18 -3.49
CA GLY A 14 -16.73 0.55 -2.67
C GLY A 14 -15.41 0.56 -3.44
N ILE A 15 -14.52 1.48 -3.08
CA ILE A 15 -13.14 1.55 -3.52
C ILE A 15 -12.27 1.71 -2.27
N SER A 16 -11.28 0.84 -2.10
CA SER A 16 -10.37 0.88 -0.95
C SER A 16 -8.93 0.86 -1.43
N GLY A 17 -8.15 1.90 -1.15
CA GLY A 17 -6.71 1.94 -1.42
C GLY A 17 -5.91 2.16 -0.15
N HIS A 18 -4.74 1.54 -0.04
CA HIS A 18 -3.86 1.71 1.11
C HIS A 18 -2.40 2.00 0.74
N ALA A 19 -1.63 2.41 1.75
CA ALA A 19 -0.19 2.41 1.71
C ALA A 19 0.39 1.55 2.84
N GLY A 20 1.09 0.48 2.46
CA GLY A 20 1.95 -0.30 3.35
C GLY A 20 3.31 0.35 3.52
N VAL A 21 3.49 1.08 4.62
CA VAL A 21 4.72 1.85 4.84
C VAL A 21 5.88 0.92 5.18
N GLY A 22 6.93 0.97 4.35
CA GLY A 22 8.10 0.10 4.46
C GLY A 22 7.90 -1.31 3.86
N HIS A 23 6.74 -1.63 3.29
CA HIS A 23 6.45 -2.96 2.74
C HIS A 23 7.00 -3.18 1.34
N VAL A 24 8.32 -3.02 1.17
CA VAL A 24 8.95 -3.09 -0.15
C VAL A 24 9.22 -4.52 -0.59
N HIS A 25 9.52 -5.41 0.35
CA HIS A 25 9.90 -6.78 0.07
C HIS A 25 8.98 -7.76 0.79
N SER A 26 8.78 -8.92 0.19
CA SER A 26 8.04 -10.02 0.78
C SER A 26 8.73 -11.36 0.48
N HIS A 27 8.23 -12.43 1.09
CA HIS A 27 8.79 -13.77 0.96
C HIS A 27 8.77 -14.24 -0.51
N SER A 28 9.63 -15.21 -0.83
CA SER A 28 9.77 -15.76 -2.19
C SER A 28 10.31 -14.78 -3.25
N GLY A 29 10.98 -13.68 -2.85
CA GLY A 29 11.64 -12.75 -3.76
C GLY A 29 10.73 -11.68 -4.36
N PHE A 30 9.56 -11.48 -3.78
CA PHE A 30 8.59 -10.47 -4.15
C PHE A 30 9.09 -9.06 -3.77
N VAL A 31 8.89 -8.08 -4.66
CA VAL A 31 9.29 -6.67 -4.44
C VAL A 31 8.20 -5.74 -4.96
N GLN A 32 7.81 -4.71 -4.20
CA GLN A 32 6.65 -3.88 -4.55
C GLN A 32 6.76 -2.40 -4.19
N ASP A 33 5.90 -1.61 -4.84
CA ASP A 33 5.36 -0.37 -4.33
C ASP A 33 4.00 -0.61 -3.73
N ASP A 34 3.98 -0.76 -2.40
CA ASP A 34 2.78 -1.04 -1.61
C ASP A 34 1.98 0.22 -1.26
N SER A 35 2.34 1.36 -1.87
CA SER A 35 1.59 2.62 -1.76
C SER A 35 0.79 2.95 -3.02
N ALA A 36 0.78 2.05 -4.00
CA ALA A 36 0.08 2.27 -5.27
C ALA A 36 -1.44 2.43 -5.07
N GLY A 37 -2.03 1.65 -4.17
CA GLY A 37 -3.45 1.71 -3.84
C GLY A 37 -3.88 3.07 -3.32
N LEU A 38 -3.13 3.61 -2.34
CA LEU A 38 -3.34 4.96 -1.79
C LEU A 38 -3.23 6.01 -2.89
N THR A 39 -2.22 5.90 -3.75
CA THR A 39 -2.00 6.85 -4.84
C THR A 39 -3.21 6.88 -5.79
N ALA A 40 -3.68 5.72 -6.22
CA ALA A 40 -4.84 5.60 -7.10
C ALA A 40 -6.11 6.16 -6.44
N ALA A 41 -6.36 5.84 -5.17
CA ALA A 41 -7.49 6.37 -4.40
C ALA A 41 -7.41 7.90 -4.24
N ALA A 42 -6.23 8.45 -3.97
CA ALA A 42 -5.99 9.89 -3.90
C ALA A 42 -6.24 10.57 -5.25
N PHE A 43 -5.86 9.94 -6.36
CA PHE A 43 -6.10 10.47 -7.71
C PHE A 43 -7.58 10.43 -8.11
N ILE A 44 -8.33 9.42 -7.67
CA ILE A 44 -9.79 9.40 -7.79
C ILE A 44 -10.37 10.58 -7.01
N LEU A 45 -9.95 10.76 -5.76
CA LEU A 45 -10.45 11.84 -4.90
C LEU A 45 -10.12 13.24 -5.44
N LYS A 46 -8.92 13.44 -6.02
CA LYS A 46 -8.51 14.69 -6.68
C LYS A 46 -9.44 15.13 -7.80
N LYS A 47 -10.22 14.22 -8.40
CA LYS A 47 -11.22 14.57 -9.43
C LYS A 47 -12.41 15.33 -8.84
N ALA A 48 -12.79 15.06 -7.58
CA ALA A 48 -13.84 15.79 -6.87
C ALA A 48 -13.30 16.96 -6.04
N LEU A 49 -12.09 16.82 -5.49
CA LEU A 49 -11.45 17.80 -4.62
C LEU A 49 -9.99 18.04 -5.08
N PRO A 50 -9.77 18.95 -6.04
CA PRO A 50 -8.45 19.18 -6.63
C PRO A 50 -7.53 19.92 -5.65
N VAL A 51 -6.83 19.15 -4.82
CA VAL A 51 -5.79 19.64 -3.89
C VAL A 51 -4.39 19.35 -4.43
N ASP A 52 -3.45 20.23 -4.09
CA ASP A 52 -2.04 20.03 -4.39
C ASP A 52 -1.36 19.22 -3.27
N THR A 53 -1.00 17.97 -3.57
CA THR A 53 -0.29 17.07 -2.64
C THR A 53 1.22 17.10 -2.81
N ALA A 54 1.77 18.00 -3.64
CA ALA A 54 3.20 18.22 -3.72
C ALA A 54 3.77 18.66 -2.36
N ILE A 55 4.93 18.12 -2.01
CA ILE A 55 5.66 18.47 -0.79
C ILE A 55 6.14 19.91 -0.94
N SER A 56 5.66 20.80 -0.06
CA SER A 56 6.10 22.19 -0.02
C SER A 56 7.49 22.29 0.59
N HIS A 57 7.68 21.65 1.75
CA HIS A 57 8.96 21.50 2.41
C HIS A 57 8.92 20.34 3.42
N VAL A 58 10.10 19.93 3.88
CA VAL A 58 10.29 18.98 4.97
C VAL A 58 11.04 19.70 6.07
N GLN A 59 10.61 19.53 7.32
CA GLN A 59 11.32 20.03 8.49
C GLN A 59 11.90 18.84 9.25
N VAL A 60 13.23 18.87 9.48
CA VAL A 60 13.92 17.81 10.23
C VAL A 60 14.53 18.35 11.52
N SER A 61 14.10 17.78 12.65
CA SER A 61 14.72 17.99 13.95
C SER A 61 15.65 16.81 14.28
N ILE A 62 16.96 17.07 14.31
CA ILE A 62 17.97 16.08 14.68
C ILE A 62 17.87 15.74 16.17
N GLU A 63 17.64 16.74 17.02
CA GLU A 63 17.52 16.57 18.47
C GLU A 63 16.30 15.72 18.84
N GLU A 64 15.15 15.98 18.21
CA GLU A 64 13.93 15.19 18.44
C GLU A 64 13.85 13.92 17.59
N GLY A 65 14.82 13.66 16.71
CA GLY A 65 14.77 12.56 15.75
C GLY A 65 13.47 12.53 14.94
N THR A 66 13.07 13.68 14.40
CA THR A 66 11.74 13.88 13.81
C THR A 66 11.83 14.36 12.36
N ILE A 67 10.97 13.79 11.52
CA ILE A 67 10.67 14.25 10.15
C ILE A 67 9.23 14.77 10.12
N THR A 68 9.03 16.02 9.71
CA THR A 68 7.70 16.59 9.46
C THR A 68 7.58 16.97 7.98
N VAL A 69 6.53 16.48 7.31
CA VAL A 69 6.24 16.75 5.91
C VAL A 69 5.08 17.73 5.81
N TYR A 70 5.23 18.75 4.98
CA TYR A 70 4.20 19.72 4.64
C TYR A 70 3.86 19.62 3.16
N THR A 71 2.58 19.63 2.81
CA THR A 71 2.11 19.70 1.41
C THR A 71 1.72 21.13 1.03
N ASN A 72 1.67 21.42 -0.27
CA ASN A 72 1.17 22.70 -0.79
C ASN A 72 -0.32 22.92 -0.46
N GLY A 73 -1.10 21.84 -0.37
CA GLY A 73 -2.50 21.87 0.07
C GLY A 73 -2.70 22.00 1.58
N GLY A 74 -1.62 22.25 2.36
CA GLY A 74 -1.69 22.55 3.79
C GLY A 74 -1.75 21.33 4.71
N GLY A 75 -1.60 20.12 4.17
CA GLY A 75 -1.46 18.90 4.94
C GLY A 75 -0.14 18.83 5.68
N GLU A 76 -0.16 18.25 6.88
CA GLU A 76 1.00 18.09 7.75
C GLU A 76 0.98 16.71 8.41
N ALA A 77 2.14 16.06 8.45
CA ALA A 77 2.32 14.88 9.28
C ALA A 77 3.76 14.69 9.73
N LYS A 78 3.91 14.02 10.88
CA LYS A 78 5.17 13.81 11.60
C LYS A 78 5.44 12.32 11.81
N ALA A 79 6.69 11.92 11.69
CA ALA A 79 7.18 10.59 12.03
C ALA A 79 8.60 10.63 12.60
N SER A 80 8.95 9.64 13.43
CA SER A 80 10.25 9.57 14.11
C SER A 80 10.86 8.17 13.97
N PRO A 81 12.05 8.02 13.35
CA PRO A 81 12.80 6.76 13.36
C PRO A 81 13.40 6.49 14.74
N ARG A 82 13.62 5.21 15.09
CA ARG A 82 14.14 4.83 16.41
C ARG A 82 15.60 5.19 16.59
N ARG A 83 16.39 5.16 15.51
CA ARG A 83 17.84 5.43 15.51
C ARG A 83 18.19 6.91 15.33
N GLY A 84 17.20 7.80 15.37
CA GLY A 84 17.40 9.22 15.09
C GLY A 84 17.68 9.49 13.61
N ILE A 85 18.15 10.70 13.32
CA ILE A 85 18.37 11.18 11.95
C ILE A 85 19.75 11.83 11.87
N ALA A 86 20.57 11.39 10.91
CA ALA A 86 21.88 11.96 10.67
C ALA A 86 21.79 13.31 9.90
N PRO A 87 22.78 14.20 10.04
CA PRO A 87 22.82 15.48 9.32
C PRO A 87 22.67 15.35 7.80
N TYR A 88 23.24 14.29 7.19
CA TYR A 88 23.11 14.07 5.75
C TYR A 88 21.77 13.48 5.33
N GLU A 89 21.08 12.73 6.21
CA GLU A 89 19.70 12.32 5.96
C GLU A 89 18.77 13.54 5.98
N LYS A 90 19.01 14.48 6.92
CA LYS A 90 18.36 15.79 6.94
C LYS A 90 18.59 16.55 5.63
N GLU A 91 19.84 16.66 5.19
CA GLU A 91 20.18 17.34 3.93
C GLU A 91 19.44 16.72 2.74
N LEU A 92 19.44 15.39 2.60
CA LEU A 92 18.72 14.70 1.53
C LEU A 92 17.22 15.02 1.57
N LEU A 93 16.60 14.95 2.75
CA LEU A 93 15.18 15.25 2.93
C LEU A 93 14.86 16.69 2.53
N GLU A 94 15.58 17.67 3.07
CA GLU A 94 15.28 19.09 2.87
C GLU A 94 15.59 19.56 1.44
N THR A 95 16.53 18.92 0.74
CA THR A 95 16.94 19.33 -0.61
C THR A 95 16.26 18.55 -1.74
N ARG A 96 15.89 17.28 -1.53
CA ARG A 96 15.37 16.40 -2.58
C ARG A 96 13.87 16.15 -2.50
N ALA A 97 13.25 16.32 -1.34
CA ALA A 97 11.82 16.09 -1.17
C ALA A 97 10.92 17.20 -1.74
N PRO A 98 11.24 18.51 -1.63
CA PRO A 98 10.37 19.56 -2.12
C PRO A 98 10.02 19.39 -3.61
N GLY A 99 8.74 19.54 -3.94
CA GLY A 99 8.20 19.37 -5.29
C GLY A 99 7.91 17.92 -5.72
N LEU A 100 8.29 16.91 -4.92
CA LEU A 100 7.78 15.55 -5.12
C LEU A 100 6.31 15.47 -4.68
N ASP A 101 5.50 14.65 -5.35
CA ASP A 101 4.10 14.44 -4.93
C ASP A 101 4.03 13.41 -3.79
N ALA A 102 3.56 13.85 -2.62
CA ALA A 102 3.43 13.02 -1.42
C ALA A 102 2.43 11.86 -1.60
N ALA A 103 1.50 11.94 -2.56
CA ALA A 103 0.58 10.85 -2.89
C ALA A 103 1.36 9.61 -3.36
N PHE A 104 2.47 9.80 -4.07
CA PHE A 104 3.41 8.74 -4.43
C PHE A 104 4.44 8.52 -3.31
N SER A 105 3.95 8.23 -2.11
CA SER A 105 4.76 8.25 -0.88
C SER A 105 6.02 7.37 -0.93
N GLN A 106 5.94 6.15 -1.47
CA GLN A 106 7.12 5.30 -1.63
C GLN A 106 8.10 5.88 -2.66
N ASN A 107 7.62 6.41 -3.79
CA ASN A 107 8.48 7.05 -4.77
C ASN A 107 9.21 8.24 -4.18
N ALA A 108 8.55 9.05 -3.37
CA ALA A 108 9.19 10.17 -2.69
C ALA A 108 10.37 9.67 -1.86
N ALA A 109 10.16 8.63 -1.04
CA ALA A 109 11.21 8.04 -0.22
C ALA A 109 12.34 7.41 -1.06
N VAL A 110 12.04 6.64 -2.11
CA VAL A 110 13.03 6.06 -3.02
C VAL A 110 13.81 7.15 -3.75
N ARG A 111 13.17 8.24 -4.19
CA ARG A 111 13.85 9.35 -4.86
C ARG A 111 14.75 10.14 -3.91
N VAL A 112 14.43 10.25 -2.63
CA VAL A 112 15.26 10.93 -1.64
C VAL A 112 16.45 10.06 -1.18
N PHE A 113 16.20 8.80 -0.81
CA PHE A 113 17.20 7.93 -0.17
C PHE A 113 17.84 6.89 -1.12
N GLY A 114 17.29 6.72 -2.32
CA GLY A 114 17.72 5.71 -3.30
C GLY A 114 17.09 4.33 -3.11
N ARG A 115 16.83 3.92 -1.86
CA ARG A 115 16.10 2.68 -1.52
C ARG A 115 15.27 2.84 -0.25
N VAL A 116 14.28 1.98 -0.11
CA VAL A 116 13.47 1.81 1.09
C VAL A 116 13.41 0.32 1.43
N TYR A 117 13.54 -0.01 2.71
CA TYR A 117 13.39 -1.35 3.24
C TYR A 117 12.64 -1.25 4.58
N GLY A 118 11.75 -2.21 4.81
CA GLY A 118 11.01 -2.35 6.06
C GLY A 118 11.84 -2.93 7.20
N GLN A 119 11.16 -3.51 8.20
CA GLN A 119 11.76 -4.27 9.31
C GLN A 119 12.76 -3.47 10.13
N GLY A 120 12.66 -2.14 10.09
CA GLY A 120 13.62 -1.23 10.73
C GLY A 120 14.99 -1.21 10.06
N VAL A 121 15.11 -1.57 8.78
CA VAL A 121 16.36 -1.49 8.03
C VAL A 121 16.60 -0.06 7.56
N CYS A 122 15.61 0.56 6.91
CA CYS A 122 15.66 1.95 6.45
C CYS A 122 14.65 2.85 7.18
N GLU A 123 14.75 2.93 8.52
CA GLU A 123 13.78 3.61 9.38
C GLU A 123 13.50 5.06 8.95
N ALA A 124 14.53 5.86 8.61
CA ALA A 124 14.34 7.24 8.18
C ALA A 124 13.54 7.34 6.87
N ALA A 125 13.80 6.45 5.92
CA ALA A 125 13.10 6.40 4.64
C ALA A 125 11.64 5.94 4.82
N SER A 126 11.40 4.91 5.64
CA SER A 126 10.05 4.45 5.99
C SER A 126 9.27 5.51 6.77
N CYS A 127 9.90 6.22 7.71
CA CYS A 127 9.26 7.33 8.41
C CYS A 127 8.90 8.50 7.48
N PHE A 128 9.77 8.83 6.51
CA PHE A 128 9.46 9.84 5.52
C PHE A 128 8.31 9.40 4.59
N GLN A 129 8.29 8.14 4.14
CA GLN A 129 7.15 7.58 3.40
C GLN A 129 5.84 7.70 4.20
N GLY A 130 5.85 7.28 5.47
CA GLY A 130 4.67 7.35 6.34
C GLY A 130 4.20 8.79 6.58
N ALA A 131 5.14 9.73 6.80
CA ALA A 131 4.80 11.14 6.93
C ALA A 131 4.20 11.71 5.63
N CYS A 132 4.72 11.33 4.44
CA CYS A 132 4.11 11.72 3.17
C CYS A 132 2.67 11.20 3.06
N ALA A 133 2.45 9.90 3.29
CA ALA A 133 1.14 9.28 3.16
C ALA A 133 0.11 9.89 4.15
N LEU A 134 0.50 10.14 5.39
CA LEU A 134 -0.36 10.78 6.38
C LEU A 134 -0.64 12.26 6.06
N ALA A 135 0.35 13.00 5.53
CA ALA A 135 0.17 14.38 5.11
C ALA A 135 -0.80 14.50 3.93
N VAL A 136 -0.85 13.49 3.04
CA VAL A 136 -1.87 13.41 1.97
C VAL A 136 -3.27 13.30 2.55
N LEU A 137 -3.49 12.39 3.53
CA LEU A 137 -4.80 12.28 4.19
C LEU A 137 -5.19 13.61 4.85
N ASP A 138 -4.24 14.24 5.55
CA ASP A 138 -4.45 15.52 6.23
C ASP A 138 -4.76 16.66 5.24
N THR A 139 -4.14 16.64 4.05
CA THR A 139 -4.41 17.60 2.96
C THR A 139 -5.87 17.57 2.55
N PHE A 140 -6.43 16.38 2.30
CA PHE A 140 -7.83 16.24 1.89
C PHE A 140 -8.78 16.64 3.02
N VAL A 141 -8.52 16.17 4.25
CA VAL A 141 -9.37 16.47 5.41
C VAL A 141 -9.41 17.96 5.70
N LYS A 142 -8.29 18.67 5.64
CA LYS A 142 -8.26 20.14 5.85
C LYS A 142 -8.99 20.91 4.75
N ALA A 143 -8.94 20.41 3.51
CA ALA A 143 -9.57 21.08 2.37
C ALA A 143 -11.10 20.99 2.37
N ALA A 144 -11.69 19.91 2.92
CA ALA A 144 -13.14 19.74 3.02
C ALA A 144 -13.54 18.91 4.27
N PRO A 145 -13.36 19.43 5.49
CA PRO A 145 -13.46 18.65 6.73
C PRO A 145 -14.83 18.01 6.94
N GLU A 146 -15.91 18.63 6.46
CA GLU A 146 -17.27 18.12 6.56
C GLU A 146 -17.58 16.95 5.61
N ARG A 147 -16.70 16.66 4.65
CA ARG A 147 -16.88 15.60 3.64
C ARG A 147 -16.22 14.27 4.02
N PHE A 148 -15.46 14.22 5.11
CA PHE A 148 -14.70 13.03 5.51
C PHE A 148 -15.10 12.51 6.87
N HIS A 149 -15.15 11.19 7.00
CA HIS A 149 -15.01 10.52 8.28
C HIS A 149 -13.53 10.17 8.49
N VAL A 150 -12.97 10.57 9.63
CA VAL A 150 -11.59 10.30 9.99
C VAL A 150 -11.57 9.28 11.10
N SER A 151 -10.75 8.24 10.95
CA SER A 151 -10.70 7.17 11.94
C SER A 151 -10.17 7.69 13.29
N PRO A 152 -10.60 7.13 14.43
CA PRO A 152 -9.91 7.31 15.69
C PRO A 152 -8.45 6.82 15.59
N PRO A 153 -7.58 7.23 16.52
CA PRO A 153 -6.21 6.70 16.59
C PRO A 153 -6.20 5.18 16.69
N ALA A 154 -5.26 4.55 15.98
CA ALA A 154 -5.02 3.12 16.08
C ALA A 154 -4.41 2.74 17.44
N LYS A 155 -4.28 1.43 17.69
CA LYS A 155 -3.65 0.91 18.91
C LYS A 155 -2.19 1.35 19.03
N LYS A 156 -1.67 1.41 20.26
CA LYS A 156 -0.29 1.81 20.55
C LYS A 156 0.72 1.07 19.65
N GLY A 157 1.66 1.82 19.08
CA GLY A 157 2.68 1.32 18.14
C GLY A 157 2.25 1.39 16.67
N TYR A 158 0.97 1.62 16.40
CA TYR A 158 0.43 1.89 15.06
C TYR A 158 0.17 3.39 14.93
N LEU A 159 0.60 3.94 13.81
CA LEU A 159 0.31 5.27 13.30
C LEU A 159 -0.71 5.19 12.16
N ASP A 160 -1.42 4.07 12.06
CA ASP A 160 -2.44 3.84 11.05
C ASP A 160 -3.54 4.89 11.10
N LYS A 161 -4.01 5.27 9.92
CA LYS A 161 -5.08 6.26 9.77
C LYS A 161 -5.89 5.96 8.53
N ALA A 162 -7.22 6.01 8.66
CA ALA A 162 -8.14 5.90 7.55
C ALA A 162 -8.99 7.16 7.43
N ILE A 163 -9.25 7.56 6.19
CA ILE A 163 -10.31 8.53 5.89
C ILE A 163 -11.28 7.89 4.89
N THR A 164 -12.58 8.17 5.06
CA THR A 164 -13.61 7.70 4.15
C THR A 164 -14.50 8.85 3.70
N THR A 165 -15.03 8.73 2.48
CA THR A 165 -16.01 9.66 1.90
C THR A 165 -16.90 8.91 0.91
N VAL A 166 -17.93 9.57 0.39
CA VAL A 166 -18.76 9.06 -0.71
C VAL A 166 -18.66 10.03 -1.88
N LEU A 167 -18.27 9.52 -3.04
CA LEU A 167 -18.24 10.26 -4.30
C LEU A 167 -19.47 9.91 -5.13
N ASP A 168 -20.01 10.87 -5.85
CA ASP A 168 -20.94 10.63 -6.94
C ASP A 168 -20.13 10.53 -8.24
N VAL A 169 -20.21 9.37 -8.90
CA VAL A 169 -19.54 9.09 -10.17
C VAL A 169 -20.62 8.85 -11.23
N ASP A 170 -20.90 9.87 -12.04
CA ASP A 170 -21.97 9.87 -13.05
C ASP A 170 -23.33 9.35 -12.51
N GLY A 171 -23.73 9.78 -11.31
CA GLY A 171 -24.98 9.41 -10.63
C GLY A 171 -24.89 8.16 -9.74
N ILE A 172 -23.71 7.54 -9.63
CA ILE A 172 -23.50 6.33 -8.82
C ILE A 172 -22.75 6.71 -7.53
N PRO A 173 -23.37 6.55 -6.34
CA PRO A 173 -22.68 6.81 -5.08
C PRO A 173 -21.66 5.70 -4.80
N MET A 174 -20.38 6.05 -4.79
CA MET A 174 -19.26 5.16 -4.52
C MET A 174 -18.57 5.56 -3.22
N ALA A 175 -18.51 4.64 -2.25
CA ALA A 175 -17.74 4.81 -1.04
C ALA A 175 -16.25 4.68 -1.36
N LEU A 176 -15.44 5.61 -0.87
CA LEU A 176 -13.99 5.63 -1.06
C LEU A 176 -13.29 5.62 0.29
N MET A 177 -12.30 4.74 0.45
CA MET A 177 -11.41 4.71 1.60
C MET A 177 -9.95 4.90 1.16
N LEU A 178 -9.25 5.78 1.88
CA LEU A 178 -7.79 5.88 1.85
C LEU A 178 -7.26 5.45 3.22
N LEU A 179 -6.36 4.48 3.22
CA LEU A 179 -5.76 3.90 4.43
C LEU A 179 -4.24 4.05 4.40
N VAL A 180 -3.65 4.35 5.55
CA VAL A 180 -2.21 4.25 5.76
C VAL A 180 -1.96 3.22 6.84
N ASN A 181 -1.16 2.20 6.53
CA ASN A 181 -0.65 1.23 7.48
C ASN A 181 0.79 1.56 7.80
N PHE A 182 1.04 1.98 9.03
CA PHE A 182 2.32 2.53 9.44
C PHE A 182 2.58 2.29 10.92
N THR A 183 3.78 1.81 11.25
CA THR A 183 4.21 1.61 12.63
C THR A 183 5.09 2.75 13.13
N GLU A 184 4.99 3.06 14.41
CA GLU A 184 5.94 3.93 15.09
C GLU A 184 7.40 3.45 14.89
N GLY A 185 8.34 4.38 14.71
CA GLY A 185 9.75 4.05 14.55
C GLY A 185 10.17 3.62 13.14
N GLY A 186 9.26 3.56 12.17
CA GLY A 186 9.61 3.17 10.80
C GLY A 186 9.98 1.69 10.64
N ILE A 187 9.40 0.83 11.48
CA ILE A 187 9.74 -0.60 11.54
C ILE A 187 8.88 -1.50 10.65
N GLY A 188 7.82 -0.95 10.05
CA GLY A 188 6.82 -1.66 9.25
C GLY A 188 7.43 -2.55 8.16
N PRO A 189 6.64 -3.49 7.62
CA PRO A 189 5.19 -3.49 7.54
C PRO A 189 4.49 -4.06 8.77
N ALA A 190 3.31 -3.50 9.07
CA ALA A 190 2.30 -4.08 9.93
C ALA A 190 0.92 -3.59 9.44
N GLU A 191 0.22 -4.50 8.78
CA GLU A 191 -0.87 -4.28 7.83
C GLU A 191 -2.07 -5.18 8.15
N ASP A 192 -2.20 -5.57 9.42
CA ASP A 192 -3.41 -6.22 9.95
C ASP A 192 -4.69 -5.51 9.43
N TYR A 193 -4.65 -4.18 9.29
CA TYR A 193 -5.78 -3.36 8.92
C TYR A 193 -5.91 -3.07 7.42
N GLU A 194 -5.12 -3.70 6.54
CA GLU A 194 -5.26 -3.52 5.09
C GLU A 194 -6.62 -3.99 4.55
N GLY A 195 -6.87 -3.68 3.28
CA GLY A 195 -8.08 -4.11 2.56
C GLY A 195 -9.40 -3.58 3.14
N ASN A 196 -10.50 -4.29 2.83
CA ASN A 196 -11.87 -3.80 3.01
C ASN A 196 -12.58 -4.35 4.25
N VAL A 197 -11.84 -4.77 5.27
CA VAL A 197 -12.40 -5.37 6.49
C VAL A 197 -12.88 -4.30 7.49
N PRO A 198 -14.13 -4.31 7.99
CA PRO A 198 -14.60 -3.33 8.96
C PRO A 198 -14.29 -3.77 10.40
N TRP A 199 -13.07 -3.56 10.87
CA TRP A 199 -12.68 -3.90 12.25
C TRP A 199 -11.84 -2.83 12.96
N ASP A 200 -11.92 -2.79 14.30
CA ASP A 200 -11.15 -1.88 15.17
C ASP A 200 -11.32 -0.40 14.77
N PHE A 201 -10.23 0.37 14.69
CA PHE A 201 -10.27 1.82 14.41
C PHE A 201 -10.89 2.17 13.04
N LYS A 202 -10.86 1.26 12.05
CA LYS A 202 -11.46 1.51 10.72
C LYS A 202 -12.95 1.19 10.64
N GLU A 203 -13.47 0.34 11.53
CA GLU A 203 -14.87 -0.09 11.51
C GLU A 203 -15.88 1.07 11.51
N PRO A 204 -15.78 2.08 12.40
CA PRO A 204 -16.78 3.15 12.45
C PRO A 204 -16.83 3.98 11.17
N VAL A 205 -15.67 4.27 10.56
CA VAL A 205 -15.58 5.11 9.36
C VAL A 205 -15.98 4.36 8.10
N MET A 206 -15.74 3.05 8.04
CA MET A 206 -16.24 2.20 6.95
C MET A 206 -17.75 2.07 6.98
N LYS A 207 -18.33 1.80 8.17
CA LYS A 207 -19.78 1.69 8.37
C LYS A 207 -20.53 2.99 8.06
N ALA A 208 -19.90 4.12 8.33
CA ALA A 208 -20.47 5.45 8.05
C ALA A 208 -20.78 5.61 6.55
N VAL A 209 -19.88 5.14 5.68
CA VAL A 209 -20.03 5.23 4.21
C VAL A 209 -20.59 3.96 3.56
N GLY A 210 -20.88 2.91 4.34
CA GLY A 210 -21.43 1.64 3.86
C GLY A 210 -20.42 0.68 3.22
N LEU A 211 -19.12 0.94 3.38
CA LEU A 211 -18.06 0.12 2.76
C LEU A 211 -17.99 -1.31 3.33
N ASP A 212 -18.64 -1.56 4.47
CA ASP A 212 -18.73 -2.86 5.14
C ASP A 212 -19.67 -3.85 4.45
N THR A 213 -20.58 -3.39 3.59
CA THR A 213 -21.63 -4.25 3.01
C THR A 213 -21.67 -4.25 1.48
N VAL A 214 -20.95 -3.34 0.82
CA VAL A 214 -21.03 -3.17 -0.64
C VAL A 214 -19.91 -3.91 -1.38
N PRO A 215 -20.16 -4.30 -2.64
CA PRO A 215 -19.11 -4.77 -3.51
C PRO A 215 -17.97 -3.76 -3.61
N THR A 216 -16.74 -4.22 -3.37
CA THR A 216 -15.58 -3.33 -3.22
C THR A 216 -14.41 -3.77 -4.08
N ILE A 217 -13.82 -2.83 -4.82
CA ILE A 217 -12.51 -3.04 -5.44
C ILE A 217 -11.40 -2.57 -4.48
N ILE A 218 -10.48 -3.47 -4.17
CA ILE A 218 -9.30 -3.19 -3.35
C ILE A 218 -8.15 -2.85 -4.30
N LEU A 219 -7.55 -1.68 -4.11
CA LEU A 219 -6.45 -1.17 -4.91
C LEU A 219 -5.14 -1.51 -4.20
N GLU A 220 -4.32 -2.28 -4.89
CA GLU A 220 -3.14 -2.93 -4.38
C GLU A 220 -1.90 -2.55 -5.19
N SER A 221 -0.76 -3.01 -4.68
CA SER A 221 0.59 -2.66 -5.09
C SER A 221 0.94 -2.78 -6.58
N LYS A 222 2.05 -2.13 -6.95
CA LYS A 222 2.81 -2.42 -8.18
C LYS A 222 3.98 -3.33 -7.83
N ALA A 223 3.92 -4.59 -8.25
CA ALA A 223 4.79 -5.64 -7.73
C ALA A 223 5.52 -6.44 -8.81
N TYR A 224 6.75 -6.83 -8.50
CA TYR A 224 7.45 -7.92 -9.14
C TYR A 224 7.10 -9.22 -8.42
N ILE A 225 6.52 -10.17 -9.16
CA ILE A 225 6.08 -11.47 -8.64
C ILE A 225 6.89 -12.56 -9.34
N PRO A 226 7.87 -13.20 -8.67
CA PRO A 226 8.76 -14.18 -9.31
C PRO A 226 8.04 -15.33 -10.00
N ALA A 227 6.89 -15.77 -9.46
CA ALA A 227 6.10 -16.85 -10.04
C ALA A 227 5.40 -16.46 -11.36
N LEU A 228 5.21 -15.17 -11.62
CA LEU A 228 4.52 -14.67 -12.81
C LEU A 228 5.47 -13.97 -13.80
N ALA A 229 6.59 -13.45 -13.33
CA ALA A 229 7.53 -12.65 -14.11
C ALA A 229 8.08 -13.34 -15.38
N PRO A 230 8.39 -14.65 -15.40
CA PRO A 230 8.93 -15.30 -16.61
C PRO A 230 8.00 -15.25 -17.83
N GLU A 231 6.68 -15.10 -17.62
CA GLU A 231 5.68 -15.06 -18.68
C GLU A 231 5.33 -13.61 -19.11
N LEU A 232 5.87 -12.59 -18.43
CA LEU A 232 5.54 -11.19 -18.68
C LEU A 232 6.47 -10.57 -19.71
N THR A 233 5.88 -10.08 -20.81
CA THR A 233 6.57 -9.31 -21.85
C THR A 233 6.49 -7.80 -21.62
N GLU A 234 5.55 -7.35 -20.80
CA GLU A 234 5.32 -5.93 -20.47
C GLU A 234 4.70 -5.82 -19.07
N ASN A 235 4.84 -4.65 -18.45
CA ASN A 235 4.13 -4.33 -17.22
C ASN A 235 2.62 -4.21 -17.51
N LYS A 236 1.79 -4.73 -16.62
CA LYS A 236 0.34 -4.71 -16.82
C LYS A 236 -0.42 -4.71 -15.51
N LEU A 237 -1.65 -4.20 -15.55
CA LEU A 237 -2.58 -4.38 -14.45
C LEU A 237 -2.88 -5.87 -14.23
N MET A 238 -3.15 -6.24 -12.99
CA MET A 238 -3.52 -7.59 -12.60
C MET A 238 -4.70 -7.55 -11.66
N LEU A 239 -5.82 -8.09 -12.12
CA LEU A 239 -7.00 -8.37 -11.33
C LEU A 239 -6.86 -9.73 -10.66
N ARG A 240 -7.28 -9.82 -9.39
CA ARG A 240 -7.36 -11.07 -8.63
C ARG A 240 -8.76 -11.20 -8.04
N ALA A 241 -9.37 -12.36 -8.26
CA ALA A 241 -10.63 -12.75 -7.64
C ALA A 241 -10.70 -14.28 -7.62
N GLU A 242 -10.52 -14.88 -6.45
CA GLU A 242 -10.51 -16.34 -6.27
C GLU A 242 -11.87 -16.95 -6.65
N GLU A 243 -11.86 -17.93 -7.56
CA GLU A 243 -13.07 -18.56 -8.06
C GLU A 243 -13.86 -19.25 -6.93
N GLY A 244 -15.17 -18.99 -6.88
CA GLY A 244 -16.05 -19.53 -5.84
C GLY A 244 -15.91 -18.86 -4.46
N ILE A 245 -15.03 -17.87 -4.31
CA ILE A 245 -14.82 -17.14 -3.05
C ILE A 245 -15.05 -15.64 -3.24
N ASP A 246 -14.44 -15.03 -4.26
CA ASP A 246 -14.46 -13.58 -4.47
C ASP A 246 -15.50 -13.15 -5.51
N ASN A 247 -15.66 -11.83 -5.67
CA ASN A 247 -16.58 -11.24 -6.63
C ASN A 247 -15.98 -11.27 -8.05
N LEU A 248 -16.05 -12.44 -8.67
CA LEU A 248 -15.58 -12.65 -10.04
C LEU A 248 -16.27 -11.73 -11.07
N PRO A 249 -17.61 -11.51 -11.03
CA PRO A 249 -18.27 -10.59 -11.95
C PRO A 249 -17.73 -9.15 -11.91
N LEU A 250 -17.37 -8.66 -10.71
CA LEU A 250 -16.70 -7.36 -10.57
C LEU A 250 -15.34 -7.36 -11.29
N ALA A 251 -14.51 -8.38 -11.05
CA ALA A 251 -13.21 -8.48 -11.71
C ALA A 251 -13.34 -8.58 -13.24
N GLU A 252 -14.29 -9.36 -13.76
CA GLU A 252 -14.57 -9.46 -15.20
C GLU A 252 -15.04 -8.14 -15.82
N ALA A 253 -15.85 -7.36 -15.10
CA ALA A 253 -16.28 -6.04 -15.54
C ALA A 253 -15.09 -5.07 -15.67
N LEU A 254 -14.14 -5.10 -14.73
CA LEU A 254 -12.91 -4.31 -14.79
C LEU A 254 -11.98 -4.79 -15.91
N LEU A 255 -11.81 -6.11 -16.07
CA LEU A 255 -10.97 -6.69 -17.14
C LEU A 255 -11.49 -6.25 -18.52
N GLY A 256 -12.78 -6.45 -18.76
CA GLY A 256 -13.39 -6.05 -20.02
C GLY A 256 -13.43 -4.53 -20.24
N THR A 257 -13.18 -3.73 -19.20
CA THR A 257 -13.00 -2.28 -19.30
C THR A 257 -11.56 -1.94 -19.67
N ALA A 258 -10.56 -2.59 -19.06
CA ALA A 258 -9.17 -2.45 -19.46
C ALA A 258 -8.97 -2.80 -20.95
N ASP A 259 -9.59 -3.89 -21.42
CA ASP A 259 -9.56 -4.29 -22.84
C ASP A 259 -10.13 -3.18 -23.76
N LYS A 260 -11.26 -2.57 -23.38
CA LYS A 260 -11.88 -1.48 -24.15
C LYS A 260 -11.02 -0.21 -24.19
N LEU A 261 -10.26 0.04 -23.12
CA LEU A 261 -9.35 1.18 -23.01
C LEU A 261 -7.97 0.90 -23.63
N GLY A 262 -7.70 -0.34 -24.06
CA GLY A 262 -6.38 -0.75 -24.56
C GLY A 262 -5.31 -0.77 -23.47
N ILE A 263 -5.70 -0.91 -22.20
CA ILE A 263 -4.79 -0.97 -21.06
C ILE A 263 -4.41 -2.43 -20.82
N PRO A 264 -3.11 -2.81 -20.85
CA PRO A 264 -2.69 -4.17 -20.57
C PRO A 264 -3.18 -4.62 -19.18
N CYS A 265 -3.97 -5.70 -19.16
CA CYS A 265 -4.51 -6.25 -17.92
C CYS A 265 -4.64 -7.77 -18.03
N CYS A 266 -4.51 -8.47 -16.90
CA CYS A 266 -4.83 -9.90 -16.80
C CYS A 266 -5.67 -10.18 -15.56
N LEU A 267 -6.37 -11.32 -15.55
CA LEU A 267 -7.14 -11.81 -14.42
C LEU A 267 -6.54 -13.12 -13.93
N LYS A 268 -6.37 -13.24 -12.61
CA LYS A 268 -6.00 -14.48 -11.92
C LYS A 268 -7.12 -14.89 -10.97
N THR A 269 -7.65 -16.09 -11.18
CA THR A 269 -8.78 -16.65 -10.40
C THR A 269 -8.37 -17.68 -9.35
N ASN A 270 -7.06 -17.87 -9.16
CA ASN A 270 -6.47 -18.85 -8.26
C ASN A 270 -5.24 -18.29 -7.51
N ALA A 271 -5.18 -16.96 -7.36
CA ALA A 271 -4.04 -16.25 -6.79
C ALA A 271 -4.24 -15.86 -5.31
N MET A 272 -5.43 -16.06 -4.76
CA MET A 272 -5.79 -15.70 -3.38
C MET A 272 -6.56 -16.84 -2.70
N PRO A 273 -5.99 -18.07 -2.63
CA PRO A 273 -6.70 -19.21 -2.07
C PRO A 273 -6.90 -19.03 -0.56
N LEU A 274 -8.07 -19.45 -0.06
CA LEU A 274 -8.37 -19.42 1.37
C LEU A 274 -7.81 -20.66 2.06
N VAL A 275 -6.56 -20.57 2.52
CA VAL A 275 -5.83 -21.67 3.18
C VAL A 275 -5.42 -21.26 4.59
N SER A 276 -6.18 -21.75 5.58
CA SER A 276 -5.86 -21.53 6.99
C SER A 276 -4.49 -22.09 7.36
N GLY A 277 -3.74 -21.33 8.15
CA GLY A 277 -2.40 -21.67 8.62
C GLY A 277 -1.29 -21.45 7.59
N SER A 278 -1.60 -20.91 6.41
CA SER A 278 -0.59 -20.66 5.35
C SER A 278 0.49 -19.70 5.81
N LEU A 279 0.11 -18.54 6.39
CA LEU A 279 1.06 -17.56 6.93
C LEU A 279 1.80 -18.07 8.16
N ALA A 280 1.14 -18.85 9.02
CA ALA A 280 1.78 -19.46 10.19
C ALA A 280 2.89 -20.44 9.75
N LYS A 281 2.62 -21.24 8.73
CA LYS A 281 3.61 -22.16 8.13
C LYS A 281 4.77 -21.39 7.48
N ALA A 282 4.48 -20.30 6.76
CA ALA A 282 5.51 -19.45 6.17
C ALA A 282 6.39 -18.81 7.26
N THR A 283 5.79 -18.33 8.34
CA THR A 283 6.48 -17.78 9.52
C THR A 283 7.40 -18.80 10.15
N ALA A 284 6.94 -20.03 10.35
CA ALA A 284 7.76 -21.11 10.88
C ALA A 284 8.96 -21.44 9.97
N ALA A 285 8.71 -21.60 8.67
CA ALA A 285 9.77 -21.87 7.69
C ALA A 285 10.81 -20.72 7.60
N TYR A 286 10.37 -19.48 7.75
CA TYR A 286 11.24 -18.32 7.86
C TYR A 286 12.11 -18.38 9.14
N ALA A 287 11.51 -18.70 10.28
CA ALA A 287 12.24 -18.84 11.55
C ALA A 287 13.27 -19.98 11.50
N ASP A 288 12.96 -21.12 10.88
CA ASP A 288 13.90 -22.23 10.71
C ASP A 288 15.15 -21.81 9.93
N ARG A 289 15.00 -20.95 8.90
CA ARG A 289 16.13 -20.40 8.14
C ARG A 289 17.00 -19.47 8.97
N LEU A 290 16.40 -18.65 9.85
CA LEU A 290 17.14 -17.82 10.81
C LEU A 290 17.95 -18.69 11.78
N ILE A 291 17.33 -19.74 12.34
CA ILE A 291 17.99 -20.67 13.26
C ILE A 291 19.18 -21.35 12.57
N ALA A 292 19.00 -21.82 11.33
CA ALA A 292 20.06 -22.47 10.58
C ALA A 292 21.28 -21.54 10.35
N LEU A 293 21.04 -20.26 10.02
CA LEU A 293 22.12 -19.28 9.87
C LEU A 293 22.79 -18.94 11.22
N ALA A 294 22.00 -18.81 12.28
CA ALA A 294 22.51 -18.54 13.62
C ALA A 294 23.41 -19.67 14.15
N GLU A 295 23.03 -20.93 13.93
CA GLU A 295 23.86 -22.09 14.33
C GLU A 295 25.16 -22.15 13.53
N LYS A 296 25.15 -21.83 12.23
CA LYS A 296 26.39 -21.68 11.44
C LYS A 296 27.28 -20.58 12.01
N LEU A 297 26.71 -19.42 12.33
CA LEU A 297 27.46 -18.28 12.86
C LEU A 297 28.14 -18.62 14.19
N LYS A 298 27.47 -19.38 15.04
CA LYS A 298 27.96 -19.80 16.36
C LYS A 298 29.24 -20.63 16.29
N THR A 299 29.40 -21.42 15.23
CA THR A 299 30.57 -22.30 15.03
C THR A 299 31.61 -21.71 14.09
N ALA A 300 31.30 -20.62 13.40
CA ALA A 300 32.21 -19.98 12.46
C ALA A 300 33.44 -19.42 13.19
N ASP A 301 34.63 -19.67 12.64
CA ASP A 301 35.89 -19.13 13.18
C ASP A 301 36.44 -18.02 12.27
N ASP A 302 36.40 -18.25 10.95
CA ASP A 302 36.91 -17.32 9.95
C ASP A 302 36.07 -16.02 9.85
N CYS A 303 36.75 -14.90 9.63
CA CYS A 303 36.11 -13.59 9.54
C CYS A 303 35.23 -13.46 8.29
N LEU A 304 35.66 -13.98 7.15
CA LEU A 304 34.88 -13.90 5.91
C LEU A 304 33.62 -14.77 6.02
N GLU A 305 33.73 -15.95 6.63
CA GLU A 305 32.59 -16.81 6.94
C GLU A 305 31.56 -16.08 7.82
N LYS A 306 32.00 -15.50 8.95
CA LYS A 306 31.14 -14.72 9.86
C LYS A 306 30.42 -13.58 9.15
N VAL A 307 31.14 -12.81 8.34
CA VAL A 307 30.59 -11.70 7.57
C VAL A 307 29.58 -12.19 6.52
N THR A 308 29.87 -13.29 5.84
CA THR A 308 28.96 -13.87 4.83
C THR A 308 27.65 -14.33 5.47
N ILE A 309 27.71 -15.06 6.59
CA ILE A 309 26.52 -15.50 7.32
C ILE A 309 25.71 -14.30 7.83
N THR A 310 26.40 -13.26 8.33
CA THR A 310 25.73 -12.04 8.79
C THR A 310 25.06 -11.28 7.64
N ALA A 311 25.65 -11.26 6.45
CA ALA A 311 25.05 -10.68 5.25
C ALA A 311 23.80 -11.47 4.78
N ASP A 312 23.82 -12.80 4.89
CA ASP A 312 22.66 -13.65 4.59
C ASP A 312 21.52 -13.39 5.59
N LEU A 313 21.84 -13.24 6.89
CA LEU A 313 20.88 -12.84 7.91
C LEU A 313 20.29 -11.47 7.61
N ALA A 314 21.12 -10.49 7.24
CA ALA A 314 20.66 -9.16 6.87
C ALA A 314 19.72 -9.19 5.65
N SER A 315 20.03 -10.01 4.63
CA SER A 315 19.17 -10.19 3.47
C SER A 315 17.83 -10.84 3.84
N LEU A 316 17.86 -11.88 4.68
CA LEU A 316 16.67 -12.58 5.15
C LEU A 316 15.75 -11.64 5.95
N ILE A 317 16.30 -10.83 6.85
CA ILE A 317 15.56 -9.87 7.67
C ILE A 317 15.00 -8.72 6.83
N SER A 318 15.81 -8.17 5.91
CA SER A 318 15.42 -6.99 5.12
C SER A 318 14.46 -7.28 3.98
N GLN A 319 14.33 -8.54 3.57
CA GLN A 319 13.54 -8.91 2.39
C GLN A 319 12.42 -9.88 2.74
N ASP A 320 12.77 -11.12 3.08
CA ASP A 320 11.78 -12.19 3.23
C ASP A 320 10.86 -11.98 4.44
N ALA A 321 11.34 -11.30 5.49
CA ALA A 321 10.56 -11.08 6.68
C ALA A 321 9.28 -10.27 6.41
N GLY A 322 9.28 -9.38 5.39
CA GLY A 322 8.06 -8.65 5.02
C GLY A 322 6.90 -9.55 4.69
N GLY A 323 7.16 -10.73 4.12
CA GLY A 323 6.13 -11.70 3.81
C GLY A 323 5.58 -12.50 4.98
N VAL A 324 6.10 -12.28 6.20
CA VAL A 324 5.62 -12.94 7.42
C VAL A 324 5.32 -11.97 8.56
N THR A 325 5.79 -10.71 8.47
CA THR A 325 5.53 -9.68 9.48
C THR A 325 4.39 -8.74 9.11
N PHE A 326 4.01 -8.66 7.83
CA PHE A 326 2.99 -7.72 7.38
C PHE A 326 1.62 -7.98 8.03
N MET A 327 1.26 -9.21 8.36
CA MET A 327 -0.06 -9.52 8.91
C MET A 327 0.01 -10.61 9.98
N GLY A 328 -0.91 -10.57 10.94
CA GLY A 328 -1.09 -11.62 11.92
C GLY A 328 -1.72 -12.88 11.32
N ASN A 329 -1.28 -14.06 11.78
CA ASN A 329 -1.77 -15.35 11.26
C ASN A 329 -3.30 -15.48 11.29
N THR A 330 -3.94 -15.11 12.40
CA THR A 330 -5.40 -15.19 12.56
C THR A 330 -6.15 -14.24 11.63
N VAL A 331 -5.52 -13.12 11.28
CA VAL A 331 -6.06 -12.13 10.34
C VAL A 331 -5.99 -12.67 8.93
N ASN A 332 -4.82 -13.19 8.56
CA ASN A 332 -4.56 -13.77 7.25
C ASN A 332 -5.48 -14.97 6.94
N ASP A 333 -5.74 -15.81 7.93
CA ASP A 333 -6.67 -16.94 7.80
C ASP A 333 -8.11 -16.53 7.46
N GLN A 334 -8.50 -15.30 7.81
CA GLN A 334 -9.84 -14.79 7.56
C GLN A 334 -9.93 -13.96 6.27
N MET A 335 -8.89 -13.18 5.98
CA MET A 335 -8.96 -12.06 5.03
C MET A 335 -7.88 -12.11 3.94
N ARG A 336 -6.96 -13.09 4.03
CA ARG A 336 -5.84 -13.31 3.09
C ARG A 336 -4.93 -12.07 2.99
N GLY A 337 -3.86 -12.16 2.21
CA GLY A 337 -2.80 -11.14 2.18
C GLY A 337 -3.10 -9.87 1.37
N ALA A 338 -4.37 -9.50 1.22
CA ALA A 338 -4.79 -8.20 0.66
C ALA A 338 -5.97 -7.61 1.48
N GLY A 339 -6.19 -8.14 2.69
CA GLY A 339 -7.32 -7.80 3.55
C GLY A 339 -8.69 -7.90 2.86
N ILE A 340 -8.88 -8.88 1.96
CA ILE A 340 -10.09 -9.06 1.17
C ILE A 340 -11.12 -9.93 1.90
N ILE A 341 -12.27 -9.34 2.22
CA ILE A 341 -13.43 -10.12 2.71
C ILE A 341 -13.92 -11.05 1.58
N PRO A 342 -14.04 -12.37 1.85
CA PRO A 342 -14.68 -13.30 0.93
C PRO A 342 -16.08 -12.83 0.49
N GLY A 343 -16.37 -12.95 -0.80
CA GLY A 343 -17.70 -12.76 -1.38
C GLY A 343 -17.96 -11.39 -2.01
N SER A 344 -17.48 -10.30 -1.41
CA SER A 344 -17.83 -8.93 -1.86
C SER A 344 -16.71 -8.24 -2.65
N GLY A 345 -15.47 -8.72 -2.54
CA GLY A 345 -14.30 -8.04 -3.06
C GLY A 345 -13.75 -8.56 -4.39
N ALA A 346 -13.04 -7.69 -5.09
CA ALA A 346 -12.00 -8.07 -6.05
C ALA A 346 -10.77 -7.19 -5.78
N ILE A 347 -9.61 -7.57 -6.31
CA ILE A 347 -8.36 -6.83 -6.13
C ILE A 347 -7.84 -6.35 -7.49
N LEU A 348 -7.40 -5.11 -7.57
CA LEU A 348 -6.65 -4.55 -8.70
C LEU A 348 -5.25 -4.17 -8.24
N SER A 349 -4.25 -4.74 -8.89
CA SER A 349 -2.81 -4.49 -8.67
C SER A 349 -2.11 -4.29 -10.01
N MET A 350 -0.78 -4.14 -10.01
CA MET A 350 0.05 -4.13 -11.21
C MET A 350 1.21 -5.10 -11.06
N ILE A 351 1.54 -5.81 -12.14
CA ILE A 351 2.68 -6.71 -12.21
C ILE A 351 3.72 -6.19 -13.19
N VAL A 352 5.00 -6.35 -12.84
CA VAL A 352 6.13 -5.83 -13.62
C VAL A 352 7.06 -6.94 -14.10
N THR A 353 7.76 -6.68 -15.20
CA THR A 353 8.74 -7.61 -15.79
C THR A 353 10.02 -7.71 -14.96
N THR A 354 10.79 -8.79 -15.18
CA THR A 354 12.14 -8.95 -14.62
C THR A 354 13.05 -7.80 -15.04
N ASP A 355 13.03 -7.42 -16.33
CA ASP A 355 13.84 -6.31 -16.86
C ASP A 355 13.56 -5.00 -16.14
N TYR A 356 12.28 -4.70 -15.89
CA TYR A 356 11.88 -3.53 -15.12
C TYR A 356 12.46 -3.60 -13.70
N LYS A 357 12.20 -4.70 -12.98
CA LYS A 357 12.67 -4.91 -11.60
C LYS A 357 14.20 -4.87 -11.50
N ASP A 358 14.92 -5.35 -12.51
CA ASP A 358 16.37 -5.34 -12.54
C ASP A 358 16.94 -3.95 -12.84
N TYR A 359 16.23 -3.12 -13.59
CA TYR A 359 16.59 -1.73 -13.78
C TYR A 359 16.31 -0.88 -12.53
N VAL A 360 15.07 -0.86 -12.04
CA VAL A 360 14.66 0.04 -10.95
C VAL A 360 15.00 -0.46 -9.55
N LYS A 361 15.23 -1.78 -9.39
CA LYS A 361 15.45 -2.51 -8.13
C LYS A 361 14.26 -2.53 -7.17
N ILE A 362 13.60 -1.39 -6.95
CA ILE A 362 12.38 -1.22 -6.15
C ILE A 362 11.32 -0.63 -7.09
N PRO A 363 10.19 -1.31 -7.32
CA PRO A 363 9.09 -0.75 -8.10
C PRO A 363 8.63 0.60 -7.56
N MET A 364 8.14 1.41 -8.48
CA MET A 364 7.72 2.79 -8.28
C MET A 364 6.52 3.03 -9.20
N LEU A 365 5.39 3.46 -8.65
CA LEU A 365 4.20 3.76 -9.45
C LEU A 365 4.42 5.04 -10.26
N THR A 366 4.20 5.02 -11.57
CA THR A 366 4.27 6.25 -12.39
C THR A 366 2.92 6.95 -12.45
N GLU A 367 2.88 8.19 -12.91
CA GLU A 367 1.61 8.89 -13.17
C GLU A 367 0.77 8.16 -14.23
N GLU A 368 1.41 7.55 -15.23
CA GLU A 368 0.73 6.72 -16.23
C GLU A 368 0.07 5.51 -15.57
N ASP A 369 0.81 4.78 -14.72
CA ASP A 369 0.26 3.65 -13.99
C ASP A 369 -0.94 4.07 -13.13
N ALA A 370 -0.81 5.17 -12.37
CA ALA A 370 -1.90 5.72 -11.56
C ALA A 370 -3.12 6.06 -12.43
N SER A 371 -2.91 6.64 -13.62
CA SER A 371 -3.98 6.93 -14.57
C SER A 371 -4.70 5.67 -15.08
N TRP A 372 -3.96 4.56 -15.27
CA TRP A 372 -4.55 3.28 -15.65
C TRP A 372 -5.43 2.71 -14.55
N TYR A 373 -4.94 2.69 -13.29
CA TYR A 373 -5.76 2.29 -12.13
C TYR A 373 -7.05 3.08 -12.08
N VAL A 374 -6.95 4.41 -12.09
CA VAL A 374 -8.09 5.33 -11.99
C VAL A 374 -9.10 5.10 -13.11
N SER A 375 -8.63 4.93 -14.34
CA SER A 375 -9.51 4.76 -15.51
C SER A 375 -10.24 3.42 -15.50
N VAL A 376 -9.52 2.33 -15.20
CA VAL A 376 -10.10 0.97 -15.11
C VAL A 376 -11.07 0.87 -13.94
N VAL A 377 -10.74 1.45 -12.78
CA VAL A 377 -11.63 1.45 -11.63
C VAL A 377 -12.91 2.21 -11.94
N LEU A 378 -12.84 3.47 -12.33
CA LEU A 378 -14.05 4.30 -12.44
C LEU A 378 -15.00 3.80 -13.54
N GLU A 379 -14.49 3.49 -14.73
CA GLU A 379 -15.32 2.97 -15.82
C GLU A 379 -15.74 1.51 -15.57
N GLY A 380 -14.90 0.71 -14.90
CA GLY A 380 -15.19 -0.69 -14.57
C GLY A 380 -16.28 -0.81 -13.52
N MET A 381 -16.24 0.02 -12.47
CA MET A 381 -17.27 0.07 -11.44
C MET A 381 -18.62 0.54 -12.01
N LYS A 382 -18.62 1.51 -12.94
CA LYS A 382 -19.83 1.91 -13.69
C LYS A 382 -20.41 0.76 -14.50
N ARG A 383 -19.55 0.04 -15.24
CA ARG A 383 -19.95 -1.13 -16.03
C ARG A 383 -20.53 -2.22 -15.15
N TYR A 384 -19.90 -2.49 -14.01
CA TYR A 384 -20.35 -3.49 -13.05
C TYR A 384 -21.73 -3.11 -12.46
N HIS A 385 -21.93 -1.86 -12.07
CA HIS A 385 -23.24 -1.36 -11.63
C HIS A 385 -24.33 -1.59 -12.67
N GLY A 386 -24.06 -1.31 -13.95
CA GLY A 386 -25.03 -1.53 -15.03
C GLY A 386 -25.34 -3.01 -15.32
N SER A 387 -24.62 -3.94 -14.70
CA SER A 387 -24.86 -5.40 -14.79
C SER A 387 -25.52 -6.01 -13.55
N MET A 388 -25.67 -5.22 -12.47
CA MET A 388 -26.51 -5.56 -11.32
C MET A 388 -27.98 -5.36 -11.68
#